data_AF-A0A435FQB7-F1
#
_entry.id   AF-A0A435FQB7-F1
#
_cell.length_a   1.000
_cell.length_b   1.000
_cell.length_c   1.000
_cell.angle_alpha   90.00
_cell.angle_beta   90.00
_cell.angle_gamma   90.00
#
_symmetry.space_group_name_H-M   'P 1'
#
loop_
_entity.id
_entity.type
_entity.pdbx_description
1 polymer ?
#
loop_
_entity_poly.entity_id
_entity_poly.type
_entity_poly.pdbx_seq_one_letter_code
_entity_poly.pdbx_strand_id
1 'polypeptide(L)' 'DVPASSDRGIRLIEIDAIEGLKIADSAIRSMLTRYIRECSVDAFGVYVGNDVEGEVRPLARPSASTVNTGAHG' A
#
# COMPACT_ATOMS: atom_id res chain seq x y z
N ASP A 1 18.18 -1.45 -30.93
CA ASP A 1 17.25 -0.61 -30.18
C ASP A 1 15.86 -1.22 -30.32
N VAL A 2 15.37 -1.87 -29.27
CA VAL A 2 14.04 -2.51 -29.28
C VAL A 2 13.12 -1.52 -28.56
N PRO A 3 12.09 -0.95 -29.22
CA PRO A 3 11.17 -0.08 -28.52
C PRO A 3 10.43 -0.96 -27.50
N ALA A 4 10.58 -0.64 -26.21
CA ALA A 4 9.83 -1.31 -25.16
C ALA A 4 8.34 -1.17 -25.49
N SER A 5 7.77 -2.31 -25.87
CA SER A 5 6.42 -2.42 -26.38
C SER A 5 5.43 -2.07 -25.26
N SER A 6 4.95 -0.83 -25.30
CA SER A 6 3.61 -0.41 -24.88
C SER A 6 3.21 -0.59 -23.41
N ASP A 7 3.24 0.53 -22.71
CA ASP A 7 2.36 0.98 -21.61
C ASP A 7 0.82 0.84 -21.86
N ARG A 8 0.37 0.06 -22.85
CA ARG A 8 -1.01 0.10 -23.38
C ARG A 8 -2.07 -0.64 -22.55
N GLY A 9 -1.75 -1.07 -21.33
CA GLY A 9 -2.71 -1.83 -20.52
C GLY A 9 -2.54 -1.75 -19.01
N ILE A 10 -1.55 -1.00 -18.51
CA ILE A 10 -1.28 -0.89 -17.08
C ILE A 10 -1.89 0.42 -16.59
N ARG A 11 -2.71 0.34 -15.55
CA ARG A 11 -3.26 1.51 -14.86
C ARG A 11 -3.06 1.37 -13.37
N LEU A 12 -2.67 2.47 -12.74
CA LEU A 12 -2.71 2.62 -11.30
C LEU A 12 -4.15 2.83 -10.87
N ILE A 13 -4.54 2.20 -9.77
CA ILE A 13 -5.87 2.31 -9.16
C ILE A 13 -5.71 2.47 -7.67
N GLU A 14 -6.60 3.26 -7.07
CA GLU A 14 -6.70 3.35 -5.61
C GLU A 14 -7.09 1.99 -5.04
N ILE A 15 -6.57 1.67 -3.85
CA ILE A 15 -6.77 0.36 -3.22
C ILE A 15 -8.25 0.08 -2.93
N ASP A 16 -9.00 1.11 -2.55
CA ASP A 16 -10.45 1.03 -2.29
C ASP A 16 -11.26 0.82 -3.57
N ALA A 17 -10.70 1.15 -4.74
CA ALA A 17 -11.35 0.93 -6.03
C ALA A 17 -11.21 -0.52 -6.54
N ILE A 18 -10.40 -1.36 -5.87
CA ILE A 18 -10.12 -2.73 -6.30
C ILE A 18 -11.38 -3.61 -6.23
N GLU A 19 -12.27 -3.41 -5.25
CA GLU A 19 -13.53 -4.17 -5.13
C GLU A 19 -14.46 -3.97 -6.35
N GLY A 20 -14.36 -2.83 -7.03
CA GLY A 20 -15.13 -2.51 -8.22
C GLY A 20 -14.57 -3.07 -9.53
N LEU A 21 -13.41 -3.73 -9.51
CA LEU A 21 -12.79 -4.24 -10.73
C LEU A 21 -13.46 -5.51 -11.23
N LYS A 22 -13.70 -5.53 -12.54
CA LYS A 22 -14.19 -6.72 -13.26
C LYS A 22 -13.04 -7.67 -13.59
N ILE A 23 -12.48 -8.31 -12.56
CA ILE A 23 -11.42 -9.31 -12.71
C ILE A 23 -12.05 -10.67 -13.02
N ALA A 24 -11.71 -11.24 -14.17
CA ALA A 24 -12.29 -12.51 -14.62
C ALA A 24 -11.88 -13.70 -13.73
N ASP A 25 -10.62 -13.73 -13.32
CA ASP A 25 -10.05 -14.80 -12.51
C ASP A 25 -10.52 -14.75 -11.05
N SER A 26 -11.06 -15.85 -10.54
CA SER A 26 -11.59 -15.96 -9.18
C SER A 26 -10.51 -16.06 -8.10
N ALA A 27 -9.34 -16.62 -8.40
CA ALA A 27 -8.20 -16.67 -7.50
C ALA A 27 -7.60 -15.27 -7.31
N ILE A 28 -7.45 -14.52 -8.40
CA ILE A 28 -6.97 -13.13 -8.35
C ILE A 28 -7.95 -12.27 -7.54
N ARG A 29 -9.27 -12.41 -7.75
CA ARG A 29 -10.27 -11.73 -6.92
C ARG A 29 -10.13 -12.08 -5.43
N SER A 30 -10.01 -13.36 -5.10
CA SER A 30 -9.87 -13.82 -3.71
C SER A 30 -8.63 -13.24 -3.04
N MET A 31 -7.51 -13.21 -3.76
CA MET A 31 -6.24 -12.66 -3.28
C MET A 31 -6.34 -11.15 -3.01
N LEU A 32 -6.92 -10.39 -3.94
CA LEU A 32 -7.08 -8.94 -3.78
C LEU A 32 -8.08 -8.57 -2.68
N THR A 33 -9.20 -9.30 -2.58
CA THR A 33 -10.15 -9.12 -1.46
C THR A 33 -9.49 -9.38 -0.12
N ARG A 34 -8.64 -10.40 -0.01
CA ARG A 34 -7.89 -10.68 1.22
C ARG A 34 -6.92 -9.53 1.54
N TYR A 35 -6.20 -9.06 0.54
CA TYR A 35 -5.26 -7.96 0.67
C TYR A 35 -5.93 -6.68 1.19
N ILE A 36 -7.07 -6.27 0.59
CA ILE A 36 -7.82 -5.08 1.03
C ILE A 36 -8.24 -5.20 2.51
N ARG A 37 -8.72 -6.38 2.93
CA ARG A 37 -9.09 -6.63 4.33
C ARG A 37 -7.89 -6.53 5.27
N GLU A 38 -6.75 -7.08 4.88
CA GLU A 38 -5.50 -7.02 5.65
C GLU A 38 -4.93 -5.60 5.71
N CYS A 39 -5.18 -4.76 4.69
CA CYS A 39 -4.78 -3.35 4.71
C CYS A 39 -5.43 -2.53 5.83
N SER A 40 -6.64 -2.91 6.29
CA SER A 40 -7.30 -2.25 7.41
C SER A 40 -6.61 -2.44 8.77
N VAL A 41 -5.66 -3.38 8.86
CA VAL A 41 -4.88 -3.66 10.07
C VAL A 41 -3.69 -2.69 10.21
N ASP A 42 -3.41 -1.88 9.19
CA ASP A 42 -2.37 -0.83 9.14
C ASP A 42 -1.01 -1.23 9.77
N ALA A 43 -0.69 -2.52 9.68
CA ALA A 43 0.52 -3.12 10.25
C ALA A 43 1.52 -3.40 9.13
N PHE A 44 1.82 -2.38 8.32
CA PHE A 44 2.85 -2.47 7.29
C PHE A 44 4.18 -1.94 7.83
N GLY A 45 5.16 -2.83 7.92
CA GLY A 45 6.53 -2.46 8.26
C GLY A 45 7.55 -3.29 7.49
N VAL A 46 8.70 -2.67 7.23
CA VAL A 46 9.87 -3.34 6.65
C VAL A 46 10.60 -4.03 7.78
N TYR A 47 10.78 -5.35 7.68
CA TYR A 47 11.70 -6.06 8.56
C TYR A 47 13.13 -5.62 8.23
N VAL A 48 13.81 -5.06 9.22
CA VAL A 48 15.21 -4.61 9.13
C VAL A 48 16.00 -5.36 10.18
N GLY A 49 16.92 -6.21 9.73
CA GLY A 49 17.73 -7.05 10.60
C GLY A 49 18.40 -8.18 9.82
N ASN A 50 18.99 -9.12 10.54
CA ASN A 50 19.56 -10.34 10.00
C ASN A 50 18.74 -11.57 10.45
N ASP A 51 19.35 -12.74 10.30
CA ASP A 51 18.81 -14.06 10.68
C ASP A 51 18.79 -14.31 12.20
N VAL A 52 19.50 -13.51 12.98
CA VAL A 52 19.65 -13.64 14.44
C VAL A 52 18.81 -12.60 15.18
N GLU A 53 18.75 -11.35 14.69
CA GLU A 53 18.04 -10.23 15.30
C GLU A 53 17.48 -9.27 14.24
N GLY A 54 16.30 -8.70 14.50
CA GLY A 54 15.71 -7.69 13.63
C GLY A 54 14.45 -7.05 14.19
N GLU A 55 14.11 -5.89 13.63
CA GLU A 55 12.98 -5.08 14.03
C GLU A 55 12.08 -4.75 12.83
N VAL A 56 10.78 -4.64 13.08
CA VAL A 56 9.82 -4.21 12.06
C VAL A 56 9.71 -2.68 12.11
N ARG A 57 10.21 -2.00 11.08
CA ARG A 57 10.10 -0.55 10.94
C ARG A 57 8.83 -0.17 10.17
N PRO A 58 7.88 0.59 10.75
CA PRO A 58 6.66 0.98 10.06
C PRO A 58 6.97 1.81 8.80
N LEU A 59 6.26 1.53 7.71
CA LEU A 59 6.45 2.19 6.40
C LEU A 59 5.92 3.63 6.38
N ALA A 60 4.83 3.90 7.09
CA ALA A 60 4.29 5.23 7.29
C ALA A 60 4.75 5.76 8.65
N ARG A 61 5.56 6.82 8.66
CA ARG A 61 5.69 7.66 9.85
C ARG A 61 4.42 8.52 9.87
N PRO A 62 3.52 8.43 10.86
CA PRO A 62 2.48 9.44 10.98
C PRO A 62 3.24 10.76 11.07
N SER A 63 3.07 11.61 10.06
CA SER A 63 3.52 12.98 10.17
C SER A 63 2.78 13.51 11.39
N ALA A 64 3.52 13.75 12.47
CA ALA A 64 3.04 14.62 13.51
C ALA A 64 2.84 15.97 12.82
N SER A 65 1.64 16.17 12.28
CA SER A 65 1.13 17.50 12.01
C SER A 65 1.00 18.11 13.39
N THR A 66 2.09 18.75 13.84
CA THR A 66 2.02 19.72 14.92
C THR A 66 1.02 20.77 14.44
N VAL A 67 -0.22 20.62 14.89
CA VAL A 67 -1.22 21.68 14.84
C VAL A 67 -0.66 22.77 15.73
N ASN A 68 0.09 23.68 15.13
CA ASN A 68 0.40 24.96 15.74
C ASN A 68 -0.92 25.74 15.77
N THR A 69 -1.74 25.52 16.81
CA THR A 69 -2.83 26.41 17.16
C THR A 69 -2.19 27.75 17.51
N GLY A 70 -2.29 28.71 16.59
CA GLY A 70 -1.83 30.07 16.78
C GLY A 70 -2.44 30.66 18.05
N ALA A 71 -1.57 30.94 19.03
CA ALA A 71 -1.87 31.85 20.11
C ALA A 71 -1.57 33.26 19.61
N HIS A 72 -2.61 33.96 19.13
CA HIS A 72 -2.60 35.41 19.02
C HIS A 72 -2.96 35.97 20.40
N GLY A 73 -2.03 36.71 21.00
CA GLY A 73 -2.20 37.53 22.19
C GLY A 73 -1.37 38.79 22.03
#